data_AF-A0A0G0SYP4-F1
#
_entry.id   AF-A0A0G0SYP4-F1
#
_cell.length_a   1.000
_cell.length_b   1.000
_cell.length_c   1.000
_cell.angle_alpha   90.00
_cell.angle_beta   90.00
_cell.angle_gamma   90.00
#
_symmetry.space_group_name_H-M   'P 1'
#
loop_
_entity.id
_entity.type
_entity.pdbx_description
1 polymer ?
#
loop_
_entity_poly.entity_id
_entity_poly.type
_entity_poly.pdbx_seq_one_letter_code
_entity_poly.pdbx_strand_id
1 'polypeptide(L)'
;MTKSYTYRTIIEPDGKFFHGYVPALSGCHTFGKTIAETKRHLKDAIEVYIESLIQEKKIIPSDASFESFETVSFPYPHKVYA
;
A
#
# COMPACT_ATOMS: atom_id res chain seq x y z
N MET A 1 15.87 -20.87 -12.19
CA MET A 1 15.13 -19.75 -12.81
C MET A 1 14.55 -18.91 -11.69
N THR A 2 14.81 -17.61 -11.66
CA THR A 2 14.28 -16.70 -10.64
C THR A 2 13.02 -16.03 -11.19
N LYS A 3 11.92 -16.10 -10.46
CA LYS A 3 10.67 -15.41 -10.82
C LYS A 3 10.54 -14.17 -9.94
N SER A 4 10.42 -13.01 -10.57
CA SER A 4 10.24 -11.72 -9.88
C SER A 4 8.77 -11.37 -9.78
N TYR A 5 8.36 -10.80 -8.64
CA TYR A 5 7.03 -10.25 -8.42
C TYR A 5 7.15 -8.77 -8.10
N THR A 6 6.26 -7.97 -8.68
CA THR A 6 6.21 -6.52 -8.45
C THR A 6 4.79 -6.18 -8.02
N TYR A 7 4.69 -5.38 -6.96
CA TYR A 7 3.43 -4.93 -6.38
C TYR A 7 3.46 -3.41 -6.19
N ARG A 8 2.32 -2.75 -6.34
CA ARG A 8 2.14 -1.38 -5.87
C ARG A 8 2.06 -1.37 -4.36
N THR A 9 2.62 -0.31 -3.80
CA THR A 9 2.60 -0.05 -2.36
C THR A 9 2.05 1.34 -2.13
N ILE A 10 1.08 1.47 -1.23
CA ILE A 10 0.55 2.76 -0.80
C ILE A 10 1.12 3.06 0.57
N ILE A 11 1.64 4.27 0.77
CA ILE A 11 2.13 4.76 2.06
C ILE A 11 1.38 6.05 2.39
N GLU A 12 0.75 6.08 3.55
CA GLU A 12 -0.04 7.21 4.02
C GLU A 12 0.39 7.63 5.44
N PRO A 13 0.27 8.92 5.80
CA PRO A 13 0.48 9.36 7.18
C PRO A 13 -0.53 8.73 8.14
N ASP A 14 -0.06 8.20 9.26
CA ASP A 14 -0.89 7.71 10.36
C ASP A 14 -0.35 8.24 11.71
N GLY A 15 -0.89 9.40 12.12
CA GLY A 15 -0.45 10.11 13.31
C GLY A 15 1.03 10.52 13.25
N LYS A 16 1.86 9.90 14.11
CA LYS A 16 3.33 10.14 14.15
C LYS A 16 4.12 9.13 13.31
N PHE A 17 3.43 8.21 12.65
CA PHE A 17 4.00 7.13 11.85
C PHE A 17 3.47 7.21 10.42
N PHE A 18 3.90 6.26 9.61
CA PHE A 18 3.39 6.02 8.27
C PHE A 18 2.87 4.60 8.21
N HIS A 19 1.67 4.45 7.67
CA HIS A 19 1.04 3.17 7.37
C HIS A 19 1.36 2.81 5.92
N GLY A 20 1.87 1.61 5.69
CA GLY A 20 2.15 1.08 4.36
C GLY A 20 1.33 -0.18 4.10
N TYR A 21 0.76 -0.30 2.90
CA TYR A 21 0.01 -1.51 2.52
C TYR A 21 0.11 -1.85 1.03
N VAL A 22 -0.24 -3.10 0.70
CA VAL A 22 -0.16 -3.66 -0.65
C VAL A 22 -1.55 -4.07 -1.12
N PRO A 23 -2.23 -3.29 -1.98
CA PRO A 23 -3.63 -3.55 -2.34
C PRO A 23 -3.89 -4.92 -2.95
N ALA A 24 -2.94 -5.46 -3.72
CA ALA A 24 -3.06 -6.78 -4.34
C ALA A 24 -2.82 -7.96 -3.36
N LEU A 25 -2.27 -7.71 -2.18
CA LEU A 25 -1.99 -8.71 -1.15
C LEU A 25 -2.82 -8.40 0.10
N SER A 26 -4.06 -8.90 0.12
CA SER A 26 -5.01 -8.65 1.21
C SER A 26 -4.41 -8.95 2.59
N GLY A 27 -4.47 -7.98 3.49
CA GLY A 27 -3.91 -8.10 4.84
C GLY A 27 -2.40 -7.83 4.94
N CYS A 28 -1.71 -7.50 3.85
CA CYS A 28 -0.31 -7.08 3.88
C CYS A 28 -0.19 -5.59 4.22
N HIS A 29 -0.03 -5.32 5.52
CA HIS A 29 0.09 -4.00 6.11
C HIS A 29 1.33 -3.92 7.02
N THR A 30 1.90 -2.73 7.15
CA THR A 30 3.02 -2.45 8.06
C THR A 30 3.09 -0.97 8.42
N PHE A 31 3.98 -0.62 9.36
CA PHE A 31 4.18 0.74 9.82
C PHE A 31 5.66 1.09 9.92
N GLY A 32 5.99 2.37 9.82
CA GLY A 32 7.33 2.89 10.10
C GLY A 32 7.29 4.33 10.59
N LYS A 33 8.36 4.79 11.23
CA LYS A 33 8.50 6.20 11.67
C LYS A 33 8.81 7.13 10.51
N THR A 34 9.29 6.59 9.40
CA THR A 34 9.61 7.35 8.18
C THR A 34 9.09 6.61 6.95
N ILE A 35 8.94 7.34 5.84
CA ILE A 35 8.58 6.75 4.54
C ILE A 35 9.61 5.68 4.13
N ALA A 36 10.91 5.95 4.31
CA ALA A 36 11.98 5.02 3.96
C ALA A 36 11.92 3.72 4.79
N GLU A 37 11.69 3.84 6.10
CA GLU A 37 11.51 2.68 6.98
C GLU A 37 10.27 1.87 6.61
N THR A 38 9.15 2.54 6.36
CA THR A 38 7.89 1.90 5.96
C THR A 38 8.04 1.14 4.64
N LYS A 39 8.75 1.73 3.66
CA LYS A 39 9.07 1.07 2.40
C LYS A 39 9.93 -0.19 2.59
N ARG A 40 10.89 -0.16 3.51
CA ARG A 40 11.70 -1.35 3.85
C ARG A 40 10.83 -2.43 4.48
N HIS A 41 9.99 -2.08 5.45
CA HIS A 41 9.09 -3.04 6.07
C HIS A 41 8.05 -3.61 5.09
N LEU A 42 7.61 -2.81 4.11
CA LEU A 42 6.72 -3.28 3.04
C LEU A 42 7.39 -4.37 2.20
N LYS A 43 8.67 -4.18 1.86
CA LYS A 43 9.44 -5.19 1.15
C LYS A 43 9.52 -6.49 1.95
N ASP A 44 9.88 -6.39 3.23
CA ASP A 44 9.98 -7.56 4.12
C ASP A 44 8.62 -8.27 4.27
N ALA A 45 7.53 -7.50 4.42
CA ALA A 45 6.17 -8.05 4.53
C ALA A 45 5.70 -8.74 3.24
N ILE A 46 6.02 -8.18 2.07
CA ILE A 46 5.74 -8.82 0.77
C ILE A 46 6.50 -10.13 0.66
N GLU A 47 7.80 -10.17 1.00
CA GLU A 47 8.61 -11.39 0.94
C GLU A 47 7.99 -12.50 1.78
N VAL A 48 7.66 -12.23 3.04
CA VAL A 48 7.02 -13.18 3.96
C VAL A 48 5.65 -13.64 3.44
N TYR A 49 4.84 -12.73 2.88
CA TYR A 49 3.53 -13.06 2.33
C TYR A 49 3.65 -14.06 1.17
N ILE A 50 4.57 -13.80 0.24
CA ILE A 50 4.80 -14.65 -0.93
C ILE A 50 5.36 -16.01 -0.52
N GLU A 51 6.29 -16.05 0.44
CA GLU A 51 6.81 -17.30 1.00
C GLU A 51 5.70 -18.17 1.60
N SER A 52 4.78 -17.57 2.37
CA SER A 52 3.63 -18.28 2.93
C SER A 52 2.73 -18.88 1.84
N LEU A 53 2.40 -18.12 0.80
CA LEU A 53 1.61 -18.64 -0.34
C LEU A 53 2.30 -19.81 -1.05
N ILE A 54 3.62 -19.74 -1.22
CA ILE A 54 4.41 -20.82 -1.82
C ILE A 54 4.33 -22.09 -0.94
N GLN A 55 4.51 -21.95 0.37
CA GLN A 55 4.44 -23.06 1.32
C GLN A 55 3.05 -23.73 1.30
N GLU A 56 2.00 -22.93 1.22
CA GLU A 56 0.61 -23.39 1.16
C GLU A 56 0.17 -23.84 -0.25
N LYS A 57 1.05 -23.77 -1.26
CA LYS A 57 0.76 -24.05 -2.68
C LYS A 57 -0.44 -23.26 -3.22
N LYS A 58 -0.61 -22.03 -2.74
CA LYS A 58 -1.65 -21.09 -3.18
C LYS A 58 -1.19 -20.29 -4.40
N ILE A 59 -2.16 -19.75 -5.12
CA ILE A 59 -1.91 -18.85 -6.25
C ILE A 59 -1.32 -17.54 -5.72
N ILE A 60 -0.22 -17.11 -6.33
CA ILE A 60 0.39 -15.80 -6.04
C ILE A 60 -0.40 -14.72 -6.78
N PRO A 61 -1.04 -13.76 -6.08
CA PRO A 61 -1.78 -12.69 -6.72
C PRO A 61 -0.89 -11.83 -7.61
N SER A 62 -1.42 -11.38 -8.74
CA SER A 62 -0.78 -10.38 -9.61
C SER A 62 -1.38 -8.99 -9.35
N ASP A 63 -0.56 -7.95 -9.33
CA ASP A 63 -1.05 -6.57 -9.29
C ASP A 63 -1.39 -6.09 -10.70
N ALA A 64 -2.67 -6.15 -11.07
CA ALA A 64 -3.18 -5.72 -12.37
C ALA A 64 -4.01 -4.43 -12.29
N SER A 65 -4.02 -3.77 -11.14
CA SER A 65 -4.83 -2.57 -10.90
C SER A 65 -4.06 -1.29 -11.23
N PHE A 66 -4.77 -0.28 -11.71
CA PHE A 66 -4.22 1.05 -11.97
C PHE A 66 -4.46 1.96 -10.75
N GLU A 67 -3.48 2.81 -10.42
CA GLU A 67 -3.68 3.94 -9.52
C GLU A 67 -4.09 5.17 -10.35
N SER A 68 -5.17 5.83 -9.97
CA SER A 68 -5.52 7.16 -10.48
C SER A 68 -5.87 8.10 -9.32
N PHE A 69 -5.60 9.38 -9.52
CA PHE A 69 -6.05 10.45 -8.63
C PHE A 69 -7.09 11.28 -9.38
N GLU A 70 -8.28 11.40 -8.82
CA GLU A 70 -9.37 12.21 -9.38
C GLU A 70 -9.53 13.49 -8.55
N THR A 71 -9.51 14.65 -9.21
CA THR A 71 -9.80 15.94 -8.56
C THR A 71 -11.22 16.37 -8.90
N VAL A 72 -12.01 16.66 -7.86
CA VAL A 72 -13.37 17.18 -8.00
C VAL A 72 -13.48 18.56 -7.36
N SER A 73 -14.27 19.44 -7.96
CA SER A 73 -14.49 20.81 -7.48
C SER A 73 -15.97 21.05 -7.20
N PHE A 74 -16.27 21.68 -6.07
CA PHE A 74 -17.63 22.07 -5.67
C PHE A 74 -17.68 23.57 -5.33
N PRO A 75 -18.80 24.28 -5.61
CA PRO A 75 -18.96 25.66 -5.16
C PRO A 75 -19.08 25.69 -3.64
N TYR A 76 -18.06 26.23 -2.95
CA TYR A 76 -18.09 26.40 -1.50
C TYR A 76 -18.98 27.60 -1.14
N PRO A 77 -20.07 27.45 -0.37
CA PRO A 77 -20.85 28.59 0.08
C PRO A 77 -20.00 29.38 1.08
N HIS A 78 -19.52 30.56 0.70
CA HIS A 78 -18.95 31.52 1.62
C HIS A 78 -20.01 31.88 2.67
N LYS A 79 -19.91 31.30 3.88
CA LYS A 79 -20.55 31.92 5.05
C LYS A 79 -19.74 33.17 5.39
N VAL A 80 -20.25 34.32 4.96
CA VAL A 80 -19.82 35.63 5.47
C VAL A 80 -20.26 35.68 6.92
N TYR A 81 -19.31 35.48 7.86
CA TYR A 81 -19.53 35.88 9.24
C TYR A 81 -19.35 37.39 9.26
N ALA A 82 -20.47 38.11 9.38
CA ALA A 82 -20.50 39.54 9.63
C ALA A 82 -20.05 39.84 11.06
#